data_AF-A0A9P3LUK4-F1
#
_entry.id   AF-A0A9P3LUK4-F1
#
_cell.length_a   1.000
_cell.length_b   1.000
_cell.length_c   1.000
_cell.angle_alpha   90.00
_cell.angle_beta   90.00
_cell.angle_gamma   90.00
#
_symmetry.space_group_name_H-M   'P 1'
#
loop_
_entity.id
_entity.type
_entity.pdbx_description
1 polymer ?
#
loop_
_entity_poly.entity_id
_entity_poly.type
_entity_poly.pdbx_seq_one_letter_code
_entity_poly.pdbx_strand_id
1 'polypeptide(L)'
;MDGIAIFVGENTADESATPLEIFQDSKNHATAVSSVLVFSAQSAYFQPASQPPKSLALNFNNFIKKTSTFPGFLLEFNEQGILLLNGSFTQFEEAIRESGPADPHQALVARSLRDMIPGYIVNEDVDEWILSLIVIDKPKDDDTVKFSLITVTLSIGADKSGTAYIPRQSARLGTSVFKVIDGVLVENAEKLSNMISITKVRDALEFFASPKVEYDRKDLGRDSLPQKSFGICEPGSAFPLQLEK
;
A
#
# COMPACT_ATOMS: atom_id res chain seq x y z
N MET A 1 4.04 8.55 6.38
CA MET A 1 3.02 7.48 6.44
C MET A 1 2.73 7.10 5.02
N ASP A 2 2.87 5.81 4.70
CA ASP A 2 2.49 5.24 3.41
C ASP A 2 1.42 4.18 3.65
N GLY A 3 0.38 4.24 2.83
CA GLY A 3 -0.69 3.24 2.76
C GLY A 3 -0.68 2.53 1.41
N ILE A 4 -0.91 1.22 1.43
CA ILE A 4 -1.25 0.42 0.25
C ILE A 4 -2.38 -0.52 0.65
N ALA A 5 -3.25 -0.88 -0.28
CA ALA A 5 -4.12 -2.04 -0.11
C ALA A 5 -3.72 -3.13 -1.11
N ILE A 6 -3.84 -4.38 -0.68
CA ILE A 6 -3.71 -5.56 -1.54
C ILE A 6 -4.99 -6.39 -1.47
N PHE A 7 -5.32 -7.04 -2.57
CA PHE A 7 -6.37 -8.05 -2.61
C PHE A 7 -5.72 -9.43 -2.69
N VAL A 8 -6.24 -10.36 -1.91
CA VAL A 8 -5.74 -11.72 -1.80
C VAL A 8 -6.92 -12.68 -1.88
N GLY A 9 -6.76 -13.79 -2.61
CA GLY A 9 -7.85 -14.72 -2.88
C GLY A 9 -8.48 -14.51 -4.26
N GLU A 10 -9.74 -14.92 -4.42
CA GLU A 10 -10.46 -14.87 -5.70
C GLU A 10 -11.55 -13.79 -5.68
N ASN A 11 -11.49 -12.86 -6.64
CA ASN A 11 -12.53 -11.88 -6.81
C ASN A 11 -13.68 -12.49 -7.62
N THR A 12 -14.66 -13.07 -6.93
CA THR A 12 -15.86 -13.66 -7.56
C THR A 12 -16.97 -12.65 -7.80
N ALA A 13 -16.72 -11.36 -7.56
CA ALA A 13 -17.76 -10.34 -7.72
C ALA A 13 -18.17 -10.21 -9.19
N ASP A 14 -19.48 -10.20 -9.42
CA ASP A 14 -20.06 -9.98 -10.74
C ASP A 14 -19.89 -8.50 -11.13
N GLU A 15 -19.16 -8.25 -12.22
CA GLU A 15 -18.89 -6.88 -12.68
C GLU A 15 -20.15 -6.14 -13.15
N SER A 16 -21.24 -6.86 -13.40
CA SER A 16 -22.54 -6.33 -13.84
C SER A 16 -23.57 -6.23 -12.72
N ALA A 17 -23.24 -6.66 -11.50
CA ALA A 17 -24.15 -6.59 -10.36
C ALA A 17 -24.57 -5.15 -10.05
N THR A 18 -25.87 -4.98 -9.83
CA THR A 18 -26.45 -3.73 -9.35
C THR A 18 -25.96 -3.41 -7.92
N PRO A 19 -26.01 -2.13 -7.49
CA PRO A 19 -25.63 -1.78 -6.12
C PRO A 19 -26.35 -2.58 -5.03
N LEU A 20 -27.61 -2.95 -5.25
CA LEU A 20 -28.36 -3.79 -4.32
C LEU A 20 -27.78 -5.22 -4.25
N GLU A 21 -27.54 -5.83 -5.42
CA GLU A 21 -26.96 -7.18 -5.53
C GLU A 21 -25.55 -7.27 -4.95
N ILE A 22 -24.79 -6.17 -4.92
CA ILE A 22 -23.48 -6.13 -4.27
C ILE A 22 -23.58 -6.43 -2.76
N PHE A 23 -24.61 -5.92 -2.08
CA PHE A 23 -24.81 -6.12 -0.64
C PHE A 23 -25.73 -7.32 -0.30
N GLN A 24 -26.47 -7.83 -1.28
CA GLN A 24 -27.45 -8.90 -1.07
C GLN A 24 -26.91 -10.30 -1.40
N ASP A 25 -25.94 -10.42 -2.30
CA ASP A 25 -25.37 -11.70 -2.75
C ASP A 25 -23.95 -11.89 -2.21
N SER A 26 -23.73 -12.97 -1.44
CA SER A 26 -22.45 -13.28 -0.79
C SER A 26 -21.27 -13.35 -1.76
N LYS A 27 -21.53 -13.77 -3.01
CA LYS A 27 -20.50 -13.81 -4.06
C LYS A 27 -19.89 -12.43 -4.35
N ASN A 28 -20.65 -11.36 -4.08
CA ASN A 28 -20.26 -9.97 -4.33
C ASN A 28 -19.70 -9.26 -3.08
N HIS A 29 -19.69 -9.91 -1.91
CA HIS A 29 -19.35 -9.25 -0.66
C HIS A 29 -17.91 -8.70 -0.60
N ALA A 30 -16.97 -9.22 -1.40
CA ALA A 30 -15.65 -8.60 -1.54
C ALA A 30 -15.74 -7.15 -2.08
N THR A 31 -16.66 -6.90 -3.02
CA THR A 31 -16.96 -5.55 -3.54
C THR A 31 -17.76 -4.73 -2.52
N ALA A 32 -18.67 -5.35 -1.75
CA ALA A 32 -19.35 -4.67 -0.64
C ALA A 32 -18.35 -4.17 0.41
N VAL A 33 -17.41 -5.01 0.83
CA VAL A 33 -16.32 -4.64 1.75
C VAL A 33 -15.49 -3.50 1.20
N SER A 34 -15.06 -3.61 -0.06
CA SER A 34 -14.29 -2.56 -0.74
C SER A 34 -15.01 -1.22 -0.72
N SER A 35 -16.32 -1.23 -1.03
CA SER A 35 -17.18 -0.05 -1.00
C SER A 35 -17.30 0.55 0.40
N VAL A 36 -17.50 -0.28 1.43
CA VAL A 36 -17.59 0.17 2.83
C VAL A 36 -16.26 0.72 3.34
N LEU A 37 -15.13 0.11 2.99
CA LEU A 37 -13.80 0.59 3.37
C LEU A 37 -13.53 1.97 2.77
N VAL A 38 -13.81 2.16 1.48
CA VAL A 38 -13.63 3.46 0.80
C VAL A 38 -14.59 4.51 1.36
N PHE A 39 -15.86 4.16 1.61
CA PHE A 39 -16.81 5.04 2.29
C PHE A 39 -16.34 5.46 3.70
N SER A 40 -15.81 4.51 4.46
CA SER A 40 -15.26 4.75 5.81
C SER A 40 -14.03 5.66 5.75
N ALA A 41 -13.16 5.46 4.75
CA ALA A 41 -11.99 6.29 4.51
C ALA A 41 -12.38 7.72 4.12
N GLN A 42 -13.26 7.88 3.13
CA GLN A 42 -13.76 9.19 2.69
C GLN A 42 -14.42 9.96 3.83
N SER A 43 -15.28 9.30 4.61
CA SER A 43 -15.95 9.93 5.75
C SER A 43 -15.01 10.22 6.95
N ALA A 44 -13.84 9.60 7.00
CA ALA A 44 -12.74 9.92 7.91
C ALA A 44 -11.79 10.99 7.35
N TYR A 45 -12.02 11.48 6.14
CA TYR A 45 -11.05 12.25 5.35
C TYR A 45 -9.70 11.54 5.21
N PHE A 46 -9.67 10.21 5.21
CA PHE A 46 -8.45 9.44 4.98
C PHE A 46 -8.27 9.22 3.48
N GLN A 47 -7.32 9.93 2.88
CA GLN A 47 -7.01 9.84 1.46
C GLN A 47 -5.48 9.70 1.29
N PRO A 48 -4.94 8.47 1.34
CA PRO A 48 -3.51 8.22 1.26
C PRO A 48 -2.85 8.87 0.06
N ALA A 49 -3.57 8.91 -1.06
CA ALA A 49 -3.01 9.39 -2.31
C ALA A 49 -2.82 10.91 -2.39
N SER A 50 -3.56 11.69 -1.59
CA SER A 50 -3.69 13.14 -1.77
C SER A 50 -3.27 13.96 -0.55
N GLN A 51 -2.96 13.30 0.57
CA GLN A 51 -2.76 13.97 1.86
C GLN A 51 -1.29 14.02 2.29
N PRO A 52 -0.86 15.12 2.93
CA PRO A 52 0.45 15.19 3.55
C PRO A 52 0.54 14.21 4.74
N PRO A 53 1.74 13.68 5.05
CA PRO A 53 1.92 12.61 6.05
C PRO A 53 1.30 12.89 7.43
N LYS A 54 1.40 14.15 7.91
CA LYS A 54 0.88 14.54 9.23
C LYS A 54 -0.64 14.46 9.32
N SER A 55 -1.35 14.95 8.30
CA SER A 55 -2.81 14.85 8.24
C SER A 55 -3.25 13.41 8.04
N LEU A 56 -2.47 12.64 7.26
CA LEU A 56 -2.77 11.25 6.97
C LEU A 56 -2.78 10.38 8.24
N ALA A 57 -1.80 10.54 9.13
CA ALA A 57 -1.74 9.80 10.39
C ALA A 57 -2.95 10.07 11.32
N LEU A 58 -3.40 11.34 11.40
CA LEU A 58 -4.59 11.69 12.18
C LEU A 58 -5.86 11.06 11.58
N ASN A 59 -6.03 11.18 10.26
CA ASN A 59 -7.21 10.67 9.57
C ASN A 59 -7.24 9.14 9.52
N PHE A 60 -6.07 8.50 9.56
CA PHE A 60 -5.96 7.05 9.64
C PHE A 60 -6.64 6.48 10.89
N ASN A 61 -6.40 7.06 12.07
CA ASN A 61 -7.07 6.61 13.30
C ASN A 61 -8.60 6.76 13.22
N ASN A 62 -9.09 7.83 12.58
CA ASN A 62 -10.51 8.02 12.34
C ASN A 62 -11.06 6.97 11.35
N PHE A 63 -10.30 6.64 10.31
CA PHE A 63 -10.63 5.57 9.37
C PHE A 63 -10.73 4.22 10.08
N ILE A 64 -9.72 3.82 10.86
CA ILE A 64 -9.74 2.59 11.66
C ILE A 64 -10.99 2.54 12.53
N LYS A 65 -11.29 3.61 13.28
CA LYS A 65 -12.47 3.69 14.15
C LYS A 65 -13.79 3.53 13.39
N LYS A 66 -13.95 4.18 12.23
CA LYS A 66 -15.17 4.08 11.43
C LYS A 66 -15.35 2.69 10.83
N THR A 67 -14.27 2.14 10.30
CA THR A 67 -14.25 0.78 9.77
C THR A 67 -14.57 -0.24 10.87
N SER A 68 -13.92 -0.15 12.04
CA SER A 68 -14.10 -1.11 13.13
C SER A 68 -15.46 -1.03 13.83
N THR A 69 -16.24 0.04 13.59
CA THR A 69 -17.58 0.24 14.16
C THR A 69 -18.69 0.07 13.13
N PHE A 70 -18.34 -0.29 11.89
CA PHE A 70 -19.33 -0.59 10.87
C PHE A 70 -20.13 -1.86 11.26
N PRO A 71 -21.47 -1.81 11.34
CA PRO A 71 -22.27 -2.92 11.87
C PRO A 71 -22.09 -4.27 11.15
N GLY A 72 -21.67 -4.26 9.89
CA GLY A 72 -21.42 -5.47 9.09
C GLY A 72 -20.05 -6.11 9.32
N PHE A 73 -19.18 -5.56 10.17
CA PHE A 73 -17.83 -6.06 10.42
C PHE A 73 -17.65 -6.49 11.88
N LEU A 74 -17.17 -7.72 12.07
CA LEU A 74 -16.85 -8.30 13.37
C LEU A 74 -15.35 -8.43 13.51
N LEU A 75 -14.75 -7.83 14.54
CA LEU A 75 -13.34 -8.04 14.89
C LEU A 75 -13.16 -9.47 15.41
N GLU A 76 -12.44 -10.33 14.68
CA GLU A 76 -12.12 -11.70 15.10
C GLU A 76 -10.79 -11.77 15.85
N PHE A 77 -9.83 -10.95 15.41
CA PHE A 77 -8.46 -11.01 15.89
C PHE A 77 -7.86 -9.61 15.97
N ASN A 78 -7.14 -9.33 17.05
CA ASN A 78 -6.38 -8.09 17.20
C ASN A 78 -5.11 -8.37 18.01
N GLU A 79 -3.96 -8.19 17.40
CA GLU A 79 -2.66 -8.43 18.02
C GLU A 79 -1.72 -7.26 17.79
N GLN A 80 -0.86 -7.01 18.78
CA GLN A 80 0.29 -6.12 18.66
C GLN A 80 1.56 -6.88 19.02
N GLY A 81 2.55 -6.81 18.13
CA GLY A 81 3.85 -7.45 18.27
C GLY A 81 5.00 -6.45 18.15
N ILE A 82 6.17 -6.88 18.61
CA ILE A 82 7.42 -6.14 18.44
C ILE A 82 8.25 -6.85 17.38
N LEU A 83 8.72 -6.10 16.39
CA LEU A 83 9.69 -6.55 15.39
C LEU A 83 11.07 -6.03 15.77
N LEU A 84 12.01 -6.95 16.04
CA LEU A 84 13.40 -6.57 16.27
C LEU A 84 14.10 -6.44 14.92
N LEU A 85 14.48 -5.22 14.54
CA LEU A 85 15.08 -4.93 13.24
C LEU A 85 16.58 -4.69 13.37
N ASN A 86 17.39 -5.28 12.50
CA ASN A 86 18.85 -5.13 12.46
C ASN A 86 19.33 -4.11 11.40
N GLY A 87 18.38 -3.58 10.62
CA GLY A 87 18.58 -2.55 9.61
C GLY A 87 18.64 -3.05 8.16
N SER A 88 18.35 -4.33 7.91
CA SER A 88 18.20 -4.89 6.57
C SER A 88 16.73 -5.01 6.15
N PHE A 89 16.44 -4.68 4.89
CA PHE A 89 15.13 -4.90 4.27
C PHE A 89 14.72 -6.39 4.21
N THR A 90 15.69 -7.28 4.00
CA THR A 90 15.43 -8.73 4.01
C THR A 90 14.97 -9.18 5.38
N GLN A 91 15.63 -8.70 6.43
CA GLN A 91 15.30 -9.05 7.80
C GLN A 91 13.97 -8.42 8.26
N PHE A 92 13.62 -7.25 7.73
CA PHE A 92 12.28 -6.67 7.91
C PHE A 92 11.18 -7.59 7.34
N GLU A 93 11.36 -8.08 6.12
CA GLU A 93 10.42 -9.03 5.49
C GLU A 93 10.34 -10.34 6.27
N GLU A 94 11.49 -10.92 6.67
CA GLU A 94 11.55 -12.15 7.48
C GLU A 94 10.87 -11.98 8.84
N ALA A 95 11.15 -10.89 9.56
CA ALA A 95 10.55 -10.62 10.87
C ALA A 95 9.02 -10.53 10.78
N ILE A 96 8.47 -9.88 9.75
CA ILE A 96 7.02 -9.85 9.52
C ILE A 96 6.50 -11.26 9.25
N ARG A 97 7.18 -12.05 8.41
CA ARG A 97 6.79 -13.42 8.09
C ARG A 97 6.71 -14.34 9.31
N GLU A 98 7.63 -14.17 10.26
CA GLU A 98 7.71 -14.98 11.47
C GLU A 98 6.79 -14.50 12.59
N SER A 99 6.41 -13.22 12.58
CA SER A 99 5.57 -12.60 13.61
C SER A 99 4.07 -12.81 13.44
N GLY A 100 3.61 -13.23 12.26
CA GLY A 100 2.19 -13.36 11.95
C GLY A 100 1.63 -14.75 12.26
N PRO A 101 0.28 -14.89 12.25
CA PRO A 101 -0.35 -16.20 12.21
C PRO A 101 0.13 -16.98 10.98
N ALA A 102 -0.04 -18.30 10.99
CA ALA A 102 0.25 -19.18 9.85
C ALA A 102 -0.74 -18.92 8.69
N ASP A 103 -0.65 -17.74 8.09
CA ASP A 103 -1.42 -17.30 6.94
C ASP A 103 -0.64 -17.68 5.67
N PRO A 104 -1.25 -18.40 4.71
CA PRO A 104 -0.60 -18.75 3.44
C PRO A 104 -0.14 -17.51 2.63
N HIS A 105 -0.68 -16.34 2.93
CA HIS A 105 -0.40 -15.07 2.27
C HIS A 105 0.59 -14.19 3.06
N GLN A 106 1.11 -14.66 4.18
CA GLN A 106 2.03 -13.91 5.03
C GLN A 106 3.29 -13.44 4.26
N ALA A 107 3.79 -14.23 3.31
CA ALA A 107 4.91 -13.83 2.47
C ALA A 107 4.56 -12.63 1.55
N LEU A 108 3.34 -12.60 1.02
CA LEU A 108 2.86 -11.47 0.20
C LEU A 108 2.63 -10.23 1.06
N VAL A 109 2.08 -10.39 2.26
CA VAL A 109 1.92 -9.31 3.25
C VAL A 109 3.27 -8.67 3.59
N ALA A 110 4.26 -9.48 3.97
CA ALA A 110 5.59 -9.00 4.33
C ALA A 110 6.28 -8.26 3.18
N ARG A 111 6.20 -8.83 1.97
CA ARG A 111 6.75 -8.19 0.76
C ARG A 111 6.05 -6.87 0.45
N SER A 112 4.72 -6.82 0.58
CA SER A 112 3.94 -5.61 0.32
C SER A 112 4.29 -4.49 1.29
N LEU A 113 4.46 -4.80 2.58
CA LEU A 113 4.93 -3.84 3.59
C LEU A 113 6.36 -3.37 3.31
N ARG A 114 7.27 -4.26 2.89
CA ARG A 114 8.63 -3.88 2.49
C ARG A 114 8.61 -2.92 1.30
N ASP A 115 7.79 -3.21 0.30
CA ASP A 115 7.69 -2.43 -0.93
C ASP A 115 7.02 -1.05 -0.72
N MET A 116 6.42 -0.80 0.45
CA MET A 116 5.97 0.54 0.88
C MET A 116 7.13 1.45 1.29
N ILE A 117 8.27 0.89 1.71
CA ILE A 117 9.38 1.73 2.16
C ILE A 117 9.94 2.47 0.94
N PRO A 118 9.97 3.81 0.93
CA PRO A 118 10.49 4.55 -0.20
C PRO A 118 11.96 4.22 -0.41
N GLY A 119 12.42 4.17 -1.66
CA GLY A 119 13.86 4.02 -1.94
C GLY A 119 14.66 5.29 -1.63
N TYR A 120 13.99 6.44 -1.54
CA TYR A 120 14.59 7.77 -1.38
C TYR A 120 13.73 8.66 -0.50
N ILE A 121 14.34 9.42 0.41
CA ILE A 121 13.64 10.37 1.29
C ILE A 121 14.23 11.75 1.04
N VAL A 122 13.39 12.68 0.56
CA VAL A 122 13.79 14.06 0.25
C VAL A 122 13.74 14.95 1.50
N ASN A 123 12.96 14.56 2.50
CA ASN A 123 12.67 15.40 3.67
C ASN A 123 12.99 14.62 4.96
N GLU A 124 14.01 15.09 5.69
CA GLU A 124 14.56 14.42 6.88
C GLU A 124 13.67 14.57 8.13
N ASP A 125 12.62 15.39 8.08
CA ASP A 125 11.78 15.74 9.24
C ASP A 125 10.79 14.64 9.71
N VAL A 126 10.88 13.42 9.17
CA VAL A 126 9.99 12.29 9.53
C VAL A 126 10.77 11.16 10.19
N ASP A 127 10.85 11.21 11.52
CA ASP A 127 11.54 10.18 12.33
C ASP A 127 10.75 8.87 12.40
N GLU A 128 9.41 8.93 12.40
CA GLU A 128 8.53 7.76 12.56
C GLU A 128 7.58 7.62 11.36
N TRP A 129 7.58 6.43 10.78
CA TRP A 129 6.76 6.03 9.65
C TRP A 129 5.71 5.02 10.10
N ILE A 130 4.50 5.24 9.64
CA ILE A 130 3.41 4.26 9.71
C ILE A 130 3.23 3.70 8.31
N LEU A 131 3.44 2.40 8.17
CA LEU A 131 3.09 1.62 6.99
C LEU A 131 1.74 0.98 7.27
N SER A 132 0.77 1.17 6.38
CA SER A 132 -0.58 0.60 6.54
C SER A 132 -0.94 -0.25 5.34
N LEU A 133 -1.32 -1.50 5.60
CA LEU A 133 -1.73 -2.46 4.60
C LEU A 133 -3.16 -2.93 4.89
N ILE A 134 -4.02 -2.82 3.89
CA ILE A 134 -5.35 -3.44 3.91
C ILE A 134 -5.27 -4.71 3.07
N VAL A 135 -5.69 -5.84 3.62
CA VAL A 135 -5.80 -7.11 2.90
C VAL A 135 -7.25 -7.50 2.86
N ILE A 136 -7.86 -7.59 1.69
CA ILE A 136 -9.20 -8.18 1.53
C ILE A 136 -9.01 -9.62 1.10
N ASP A 137 -9.61 -10.56 1.84
CA ASP A 137 -9.50 -12.01 1.66
C ASP A 137 -10.86 -12.63 1.36
N LYS A 138 -10.94 -13.33 0.23
CA LYS A 138 -12.05 -14.23 -0.13
C LYS A 138 -11.46 -15.56 -0.62
N PRO A 139 -11.49 -16.61 0.22
CA PRO A 139 -10.95 -17.92 -0.15
C PRO A 139 -11.73 -18.53 -1.33
N LYS A 140 -11.05 -19.34 -2.14
CA LYS A 140 -11.55 -19.89 -3.42
C LYS A 140 -12.82 -20.76 -3.30
N ASP A 141 -13.06 -21.35 -2.15
CA ASP A 141 -14.18 -22.26 -1.90
C ASP A 141 -14.96 -21.87 -0.63
N ASP A 142 -14.86 -20.60 -0.20
CA ASP A 142 -15.55 -20.06 0.98
C ASP A 142 -16.24 -18.73 0.63
N ASP A 143 -17.49 -18.60 1.06
CA ASP A 143 -18.21 -17.35 0.91
C ASP A 143 -17.85 -16.31 1.97
N THR A 144 -17.17 -16.74 3.02
CA THR A 144 -16.68 -15.86 4.09
C THR A 144 -15.66 -14.88 3.52
N VAL A 145 -16.02 -13.60 3.57
CA VAL A 145 -15.08 -12.51 3.30
C VAL A 145 -14.49 -12.03 4.61
N LYS A 146 -13.17 -11.83 4.62
CA LYS A 146 -12.45 -11.18 5.70
C LYS A 146 -11.67 -10.00 5.16
N PHE A 147 -11.30 -9.08 6.04
CA PHE A 147 -10.23 -8.16 5.73
C PHE A 147 -9.35 -7.92 6.94
N SER A 148 -8.08 -7.65 6.68
CA SER A 148 -7.07 -7.36 7.68
C SER A 148 -6.59 -5.93 7.53
N LEU A 149 -6.44 -5.24 8.66
CA LEU A 149 -5.74 -3.96 8.77
C LEU A 149 -4.41 -4.25 9.46
N ILE A 150 -3.33 -4.16 8.70
CA ILE A 150 -1.97 -4.45 9.17
C ILE A 150 -1.20 -3.14 9.19
N THR A 151 -0.56 -2.85 10.31
CA THR A 151 0.16 -1.60 10.53
C THR A 151 1.55 -1.88 11.04
N VAL A 152 2.55 -1.22 10.47
CA VAL A 152 3.92 -1.24 10.99
C VAL A 152 4.33 0.19 11.33
N THR A 153 4.68 0.41 12.59
CA THR A 153 5.30 1.66 13.04
C THR A 153 6.78 1.45 13.22
N LEU A 154 7.59 2.17 12.46
CA LEU A 154 9.05 2.06 12.44
C LEU A 154 9.69 3.40 12.10
N SER A 155 10.95 3.58 12.48
CA SER A 155 11.77 4.68 12.01
C SER A 155 12.37 4.35 10.64
N ILE A 156 12.47 5.32 9.73
CA ILE A 156 13.16 5.16 8.45
C ILE A 156 14.09 6.37 8.30
N GLY A 157 15.38 6.12 8.13
CA GLY A 157 16.39 7.16 7.95
C GLY A 157 16.77 7.33 6.48
N ALA A 158 17.49 8.40 6.18
CA ALA A 158 18.10 8.63 4.88
C ALA A 158 19.61 8.79 5.07
N ASP A 159 20.42 8.19 4.19
CA ASP A 159 21.86 8.43 4.19
C ASP A 159 22.19 9.79 3.54
N LYS A 160 23.49 10.14 3.46
CA LYS A 160 23.94 11.41 2.86
C LYS A 160 23.54 11.60 1.39
N SER A 161 23.20 10.52 0.69
CA SER A 161 22.71 10.57 -0.68
C SER A 161 21.19 10.75 -0.75
N GLY A 162 20.48 10.60 0.37
CA GLY A 162 19.02 10.56 0.46
C GLY A 162 18.45 9.14 0.30
N THR A 163 19.29 8.11 0.21
CA THR A 163 18.85 6.72 0.09
C THR A 163 18.26 6.27 1.42
N ALA A 164 17.04 5.73 1.37
CA ALA A 164 16.35 5.29 2.57
C ALA A 164 16.98 4.01 3.16
N TYR A 165 17.05 3.94 4.48
CA TYR A 165 17.44 2.74 5.20
C TYR A 165 16.61 2.57 6.47
N ILE A 166 16.50 1.32 6.93
CA ILE A 166 15.88 1.00 8.21
C ILE A 166 17.01 1.00 9.26
N PRO A 167 16.98 1.81 10.32
CA PRO A 167 17.93 1.68 11.42
C PRO A 167 17.65 0.42 12.25
N ARG A 168 18.66 -0.04 12.99
CA ARG A 168 18.45 -1.06 14.03
C ARG A 168 17.52 -0.51 15.11
N GLN A 169 16.38 -1.17 15.33
CA GLN A 169 15.34 -0.67 16.22
C GLN A 169 14.35 -1.77 16.65
N SER A 170 13.43 -1.41 17.54
CA SER A 170 12.21 -2.19 17.82
C SER A 170 11.03 -1.50 17.13
N ALA A 171 10.54 -2.08 16.04
CA ALA A 171 9.33 -1.63 15.36
C ALA A 171 8.09 -2.29 15.99
N ARG A 172 6.92 -1.71 15.77
CA ARG A 172 5.63 -2.26 16.23
C ARG A 172 4.82 -2.75 15.05
N LEU A 173 4.36 -3.99 15.11
CA LEU A 173 3.41 -4.57 14.16
C LEU A 173 2.04 -4.65 14.86
N GLY A 174 1.00 -4.13 14.23
CA GLY A 174 -0.38 -4.31 14.66
C GLY A 174 -1.18 -4.99 13.57
N THR A 175 -1.93 -6.03 13.91
CA THR A 175 -2.78 -6.77 12.98
C THR A 175 -4.18 -6.85 13.56
N SER A 176 -5.17 -6.36 12.81
CA SER A 176 -6.59 -6.53 13.14
C SER A 176 -7.28 -7.25 11.99
N VAL A 177 -7.96 -8.37 12.26
CA VAL A 177 -8.72 -9.15 11.27
C VAL A 177 -10.20 -9.00 11.56
N PHE A 178 -10.95 -8.62 10.54
CA PHE A 178 -12.39 -8.45 10.58
C PHE A 178 -13.05 -9.47 9.67
N LYS A 179 -14.07 -10.15 10.19
CA LYS A 179 -14.98 -10.98 9.41
C LYS A 179 -16.21 -10.17 9.02
N VAL A 180 -16.66 -10.37 7.78
CA VAL A 180 -17.93 -9.83 7.31
C VAL A 180 -19.09 -10.64 7.88
N ILE A 181 -20.08 -9.95 8.42
CA ILE A 181 -21.34 -10.56 8.87
C ILE A 181 -22.33 -10.48 7.72
N ASP A 182 -22.38 -11.50 6.88
CA ASP A 182 -23.19 -11.53 5.66
C ASP A 182 -24.66 -11.19 5.93
N GLY A 183 -25.26 -11.76 6.98
CA GLY A 183 -26.65 -11.48 7.34
C GLY A 183 -26.92 -10.00 7.57
N VAL A 184 -25.98 -9.25 8.16
CA VAL A 184 -26.14 -7.80 8.38
C VAL A 184 -26.08 -7.04 7.06
N LEU A 185 -25.20 -7.45 6.13
CA LEU A 185 -25.15 -6.83 4.80
C LEU A 185 -26.44 -7.06 4.04
N VAL A 186 -26.91 -8.31 4.01
CA VAL A 186 -28.14 -8.73 3.29
C VAL A 186 -29.38 -8.04 3.86
N GLU A 187 -29.54 -8.05 5.19
CA GLU A 187 -30.69 -7.41 5.86
C GLU A 187 -30.73 -5.89 5.64
N ASN A 188 -29.58 -5.25 5.41
CA ASN A 188 -29.47 -3.82 5.21
C ASN A 188 -29.16 -3.43 3.75
N ALA A 189 -29.23 -4.37 2.80
CA ALA A 189 -28.70 -4.19 1.45
C ALA A 189 -29.28 -2.95 0.75
N GLU A 190 -30.60 -2.74 0.82
CA GLU A 190 -31.27 -1.59 0.22
C GLU A 190 -30.82 -0.25 0.83
N LYS A 191 -30.66 -0.20 2.15
CA LYS A 191 -30.16 1.01 2.83
C LYS A 191 -28.70 1.28 2.46
N LEU A 192 -27.87 0.24 2.45
CA LEU A 192 -26.45 0.33 2.14
C LEU A 192 -26.24 0.75 0.67
N SER A 193 -26.97 0.15 -0.27
CA SER A 193 -26.87 0.45 -1.71
C SER A 193 -27.28 1.88 -2.05
N ASN A 194 -28.18 2.48 -1.26
CA ASN A 194 -28.58 3.88 -1.42
C ASN A 194 -27.60 4.87 -0.76
N MET A 195 -26.84 4.43 0.25
CA MET A 195 -25.95 5.28 1.04
C MET A 195 -24.49 5.23 0.57
N ILE A 196 -24.05 4.08 0.07
CA ILE A 196 -22.65 3.78 -0.23
C ILE A 196 -22.48 3.63 -1.74
N SER A 197 -21.61 4.44 -2.32
CA SER A 197 -21.22 4.29 -3.72
C SER A 197 -20.43 2.99 -3.91
N ILE A 198 -20.79 2.20 -4.92
CA ILE A 198 -20.10 0.96 -5.22
C ILE A 198 -18.69 1.26 -5.70
N THR A 199 -17.72 0.65 -5.03
CA THR A 199 -16.31 0.70 -5.40
C THR A 199 -15.84 -0.71 -5.64
N LYS A 200 -15.41 -1.01 -6.87
CA LYS A 200 -14.85 -2.33 -7.20
C LYS A 200 -13.59 -2.58 -6.38
N VAL A 201 -13.28 -3.85 -6.13
CA VAL A 201 -12.06 -4.25 -5.40
C VAL A 201 -10.83 -3.54 -5.95
N ARG A 202 -10.62 -3.60 -7.27
CA ARG A 202 -9.48 -2.95 -7.94
C ARG A 202 -9.42 -1.44 -7.65
N ASP A 203 -10.54 -0.74 -7.78
CA ASP A 203 -10.61 0.71 -7.57
C ASP A 203 -10.32 1.07 -6.11
N ALA A 204 -10.72 0.22 -5.16
CA ALA A 204 -10.35 0.39 -3.76
C ALA A 204 -8.84 0.20 -3.54
N LEU A 205 -8.20 -0.77 -4.22
CA LEU A 205 -6.75 -0.93 -4.15
C LEU A 205 -6.00 0.32 -4.64
N GLU A 206 -6.47 0.88 -5.76
CA GLU A 206 -5.92 2.12 -6.32
C GLU A 206 -6.17 3.32 -5.39
N PHE A 207 -7.35 3.41 -4.76
CA PHE A 207 -7.68 4.47 -3.79
C PHE A 207 -6.76 4.47 -2.57
N PHE A 208 -6.43 3.29 -2.04
CA PHE A 208 -5.59 3.16 -0.85
C PHE A 208 -4.09 3.18 -1.15
N ALA A 209 -3.68 3.10 -2.41
CA ALA A 209 -2.28 3.20 -2.81
C ALA A 209 -1.78 4.64 -2.64
N SER A 210 -0.77 4.84 -1.80
CA SER A 210 -0.08 6.13 -1.69
C SER A 210 0.80 6.36 -2.92
N PRO A 211 0.92 7.60 -3.42
CA PRO A 211 1.85 7.91 -4.48
C PRO A 211 3.25 7.52 -4.03
N LYS A 212 3.93 6.71 -4.83
CA LYS A 212 5.38 6.56 -4.68
C LYS A 212 5.96 7.94 -4.93
N VAL A 213 6.70 8.48 -3.96
CA VAL A 213 7.32 9.81 -4.03
C VAL A 213 7.87 10.04 -5.43
N GLU A 214 7.22 10.93 -6.20
CA GLU A 214 7.70 11.27 -7.53
C GLU A 214 8.96 12.11 -7.38
N TYR A 215 10.03 11.68 -8.05
CA TYR A 215 11.28 12.40 -8.11
C TYR A 215 11.03 13.70 -8.89
N ASP A 216 10.88 14.84 -8.21
CA ASP A 216 10.85 16.13 -8.90
C ASP A 216 12.26 16.43 -9.41
N ARG A 217 12.54 16.03 -10.67
CA ARG A 217 13.82 16.31 -11.36
C ARG A 217 14.16 17.80 -11.43
N LYS A 218 13.26 18.69 -11.02
CA LYS A 218 13.48 20.14 -11.04
C LYS A 218 14.41 20.65 -9.94
N ASP A 219 14.66 19.86 -8.90
CA ASP A 219 15.60 20.24 -7.81
C ASP A 219 17.05 19.78 -8.05
N LEU A 220 17.32 19.04 -9.14
CA LEU A 220 18.68 18.96 -9.67
C LEU A 220 18.96 20.25 -10.46
N GLY A 221 19.32 21.27 -9.68
CA GLY A 221 19.87 22.52 -10.16
C GLY A 221 20.87 22.28 -11.29
N ARG A 222 20.78 23.15 -12.29
CA ARG A 222 21.78 23.34 -13.34
C ARG A 222 23.11 23.78 -12.72
N ASP A 223 23.82 22.88 -12.06
CA ASP A 223 25.23 23.07 -11.77
C ASP A 223 26.02 22.35 -12.86
N SER A 224 26.38 23.17 -13.85
CA SER A 224 27.51 23.02 -14.76
C SER A 224 28.28 21.69 -14.68
N LEU A 225 27.92 20.74 -15.53
CA LEU A 225 28.90 19.77 -16.02
C LEU A 225 30.04 20.56 -16.68
N PRO A 226 31.32 20.34 -16.32
CA PRO A 226 32.41 20.92 -17.10
C PRO A 226 32.32 20.34 -18.51
N GLN A 227 32.03 21.21 -19.48
CA GLN A 227 32.15 20.88 -20.90
C GLN A 227 33.59 20.45 -21.16
N LYS A 228 33.83 19.14 -21.18
CA LYS A 228 34.96 18.57 -21.91
C LYS A 228 34.70 18.88 -23.38
N SER A 229 35.41 19.88 -23.89
CA SER A 229 35.53 20.15 -25.33
C SER A 229 36.05 18.89 -26.02
N PHE A 230 35.16 18.13 -26.63
CA PHE A 230 35.55 17.15 -27.64
C PHE A 230 35.94 17.93 -28.89
N GLY A 231 37.24 17.92 -29.18
CA GLY A 231 37.78 18.44 -30.43
C GLY A 231 37.12 17.72 -31.61
N ILE A 232 36.56 18.53 -32.50
CA ILE A 232 36.01 18.12 -33.78
C ILE A 232 37.21 17.75 -34.67
N CYS A 233 37.39 16.47 -34.99
CA CYS A 233 38.24 16.07 -36.12
C CYS A 233 37.38 16.08 -37.38
N GLU A 234 37.71 16.98 -38.30
CA GLU A 234 37.13 17.05 -39.64
C GLU A 234 37.50 15.81 -40.49
N PRO A 235 36.62 15.36 -41.40
CA PRO A 235 36.95 14.35 -42.39
C PRO A 235 37.43 15.02 -43.69
N GLY A 236 38.64 14.69 -44.15
CA GLY A 236 39.04 15.13 -45.49
C GLY A 236 40.44 14.75 -45.94
N SER A 237 40.48 13.79 -46.86
CA SER A 237 41.33 13.73 -48.06
C SER A 237 42.56 12.79 -48.11
N ALA A 238 42.49 11.96 -49.16
CA ALA A 238 43.52 11.52 -50.09
C ALA A 238 44.49 10.36 -49.74
N PHE A 239 44.30 9.28 -50.51
CA PHE A 239 45.26 8.26 -50.99
C PHE A 239 46.61 8.85 -51.47
N PRO A 240 47.72 8.08 -51.42
CA PRO A 240 48.08 7.24 -52.58
C PRO A 240 48.70 5.85 -52.29
N LEU A 241 48.61 5.01 -53.33
CA LEU A 241 49.31 3.75 -53.61
C LEU A 241 50.84 3.82 -53.48
N GLN A 242 51.49 2.71 -53.05
CA GLN A 242 52.64 1.99 -53.68
C GLN A 242 52.74 0.58 -53.02
N LEU A 243 52.56 -0.55 -53.72
CA LEU A 243 53.47 -1.34 -54.59
C LEU A 243 54.67 -2.01 -53.89
N GLU A 244 54.59 -3.35 -53.84
CA GLU A 244 55.63 -4.41 -53.90
C GLU A 244 56.93 -4.32 -53.06
N LYS A 245 57.13 -5.35 -52.21
CA LYS A 245 58.02 -6.48 -52.50
C LYS A 245 57.65 -7.70 -51.65
#